data_AF-A0A554VE17-F1
#
_entry.id   AF-A0A554VE17-F1
#
_cell.length_a   1.000
_cell.length_b   1.000
_cell.length_c   1.000
_cell.angle_alpha   90.00
_cell.angle_beta   90.00
_cell.angle_gamma   90.00
#
_symmetry.space_group_name_H-M   'P 1'
#
loop_
_entity.id
_entity.type
_entity.pdbx_description
1 polymer ?
#
loop_
_entity_poly.entity_id
_entity_poly.type
_entity_poly.pdbx_seq_one_letter_code
_entity_poly.pdbx_strand_id
1 'polypeptide(L)'
;MRLKKIKTLKGCKIYHNGNHVKTVPAKYSNVITLKHIINPIKKRLTAEERFRLEVSLFEFTLSCKEKYVYDLIKRSIPQAVQKVVNYEGVIRFVLIYKNSKRIRISKSLYDLCSNKLEVNYSNY
;
A
#
# COMPACT_ATOMS: atom_id res chain seq x y z
N MET A 1 -15.59 -17.34 10.70
CA MET A 1 -16.68 -16.45 10.19
C MET A 1 -16.30 -15.90 8.83
N ARG A 2 -17.20 -15.96 7.82
CA ARG A 2 -16.95 -15.44 6.45
C ARG A 2 -17.76 -14.16 6.19
N LEU A 3 -17.14 -13.18 5.54
CA LEU A 3 -17.85 -12.01 5.00
C LEU A 3 -18.54 -12.40 3.69
N LYS A 4 -19.81 -12.03 3.55
CA LYS A 4 -20.53 -12.11 2.28
C LYS A 4 -20.51 -10.73 1.61
N LYS A 5 -20.12 -10.70 0.34
CA LYS A 5 -19.99 -9.47 -0.46
C LYS A 5 -21.01 -9.54 -1.60
N ILE A 6 -21.83 -8.50 -1.75
CA ILE A 6 -22.83 -8.42 -2.81
C ILE A 6 -22.54 -7.15 -3.62
N LYS A 7 -22.14 -7.32 -4.89
CA LYS A 7 -21.98 -6.20 -5.82
C LYS A 7 -23.37 -5.71 -6.25
N THR A 8 -23.53 -4.39 -6.31
CA THR A 8 -24.73 -3.67 -6.71
C THR A 8 -24.34 -2.54 -7.66
N LEU A 9 -25.31 -1.96 -8.38
CA LEU A 9 -25.06 -0.83 -9.28
C LEU A 9 -24.38 0.37 -8.60
N LYS A 10 -24.61 0.56 -7.29
CA LYS A 10 -24.09 1.70 -6.50
C LYS A 10 -22.78 1.37 -5.76
N GLY A 11 -22.34 0.12 -5.71
CA GLY A 11 -21.17 -0.31 -4.92
C GLY A 11 -21.26 -1.75 -4.43
N CYS A 12 -20.50 -2.11 -3.39
CA CYS A 12 -20.47 -3.43 -2.78
C CYS A 12 -21.05 -3.38 -1.37
N LYS A 13 -22.12 -4.13 -1.10
CA LYS A 13 -22.67 -4.34 0.24
C LYS A 13 -21.93 -5.47 0.94
N ILE A 14 -21.54 -5.23 2.19
CA ILE A 14 -20.76 -6.13 3.02
C ILE A 14 -21.65 -6.63 4.15
N TYR A 15 -21.81 -7.95 4.21
CA TYR A 15 -22.61 -8.63 5.21
C TYR A 15 -21.72 -9.47 6.12
N HIS A 16 -21.99 -9.37 7.42
CA HIS A 16 -21.35 -10.17 8.45
C HIS A 16 -22.44 -10.89 9.25
N ASN A 17 -22.37 -12.23 9.30
CA ASN A 17 -23.37 -13.08 9.98
C ASN A 17 -24.81 -12.77 9.54
N GLY A 18 -25.03 -12.62 8.22
CA GLY A 18 -26.35 -12.30 7.66
C GLY A 18 -26.75 -10.83 7.72
N ASN A 19 -26.10 -10.02 8.56
CA ASN A 19 -26.45 -8.61 8.75
C ASN A 19 -25.63 -7.70 7.83
N HIS A 20 -26.29 -6.72 7.20
CA HIS A 20 -25.61 -5.70 6.41
C HIS A 20 -24.82 -4.78 7.34
N VAL A 21 -23.49 -4.75 7.19
CA VAL A 21 -22.60 -3.94 8.01
C VAL A 21 -22.25 -2.63 7.32
N LYS A 22 -21.86 -2.72 6.04
CA LYS A 22 -21.32 -1.56 5.30
C LYS A 22 -21.60 -1.60 3.82
N THR A 23 -21.76 -0.42 3.24
CA THR A 23 -21.69 -0.23 1.79
C THR A 23 -20.35 0.44 1.45
N VAL A 24 -19.59 -0.17 0.55
CA VAL A 24 -18.28 0.31 0.10
C VAL A 24 -18.24 0.48 -1.42
N PRO A 25 -17.40 1.37 -1.97
CA PRO A 25 -17.16 1.42 -3.40
C PRO A 25 -16.74 0.07 -3.98
N ALA A 26 -17.18 -0.23 -5.21
CA ALA A 26 -16.92 -1.51 -5.86
C ALA A 26 -15.42 -1.82 -6.02
N LYS A 27 -14.58 -0.79 -6.17
CA LYS A 27 -13.11 -0.94 -6.26
C LYS A 27 -12.49 -1.69 -5.09
N TYR A 28 -13.10 -1.64 -3.90
CA TYR A 28 -12.57 -2.33 -2.72
C TYR A 28 -13.09 -3.78 -2.57
N SER A 29 -13.95 -4.28 -3.47
CA SER A 29 -14.61 -5.59 -3.28
C SER A 29 -13.61 -6.73 -3.10
N ASN A 30 -12.46 -6.64 -3.76
CA ASN A 30 -11.46 -7.70 -3.77
C ASN A 30 -10.56 -7.65 -2.53
N VAL A 31 -10.36 -6.47 -1.94
CA VAL A 31 -9.41 -6.27 -0.82
C VAL A 31 -10.08 -6.20 0.55
N ILE A 32 -11.36 -5.87 0.63
CA ILE A 32 -12.06 -5.74 1.91
C ILE A 32 -12.16 -7.07 2.66
N THR A 33 -11.83 -7.02 3.95
CA THR A 33 -11.89 -8.14 4.92
C THR A 33 -12.43 -7.65 6.26
N LEU A 34 -12.65 -8.55 7.23
CA LEU A 34 -13.18 -8.18 8.56
C LEU A 34 -12.28 -7.17 9.29
N LYS A 35 -10.97 -7.24 9.10
CA LYS A 35 -9.99 -6.34 9.72
C LYS A 35 -10.17 -4.87 9.31
N HIS A 36 -10.85 -4.62 8.20
CA HIS A 36 -11.12 -3.27 7.69
C HIS A 36 -12.40 -2.66 8.26
N ILE A 37 -13.21 -3.44 8.96
CA ILE A 37 -14.45 -2.97 9.58
C ILE A 37 -14.13 -2.68 11.04
N ILE A 38 -13.90 -1.40 11.36
CA ILE A 38 -13.59 -0.95 12.71
C ILE A 38 -14.89 -0.58 13.43
N ASN A 39 -15.78 0.13 12.75
CA ASN A 39 -17.08 0.54 13.29
C ASN A 39 -18.22 -0.09 12.48
N PRO A 40 -18.80 -1.22 12.94
CA PRO A 40 -19.87 -1.91 12.23
C PRO A 40 -21.24 -1.21 12.34
N ILE A 41 -21.41 -0.27 13.28
CA ILE A 41 -22.64 0.48 13.47
C ILE A 41 -22.81 1.47 12.32
N LYS A 42 -21.74 2.15 11.93
CA LYS A 42 -21.74 3.12 10.82
C LYS A 42 -21.74 2.43 9.45
N LYS A 43 -22.86 2.56 8.71
CA LYS A 43 -23.03 1.95 7.38
C LYS A 43 -22.10 2.52 6.29
N ARG A 44 -21.64 3.76 6.44
CA ARG A 44 -20.62 4.40 5.57
C ARG A 44 -19.22 4.18 6.14
N LEU A 45 -18.21 4.10 5.28
CA LEU A 45 -16.80 4.04 5.67
C LEU A 45 -16.37 5.27 6.45
N THR A 46 -15.73 5.07 7.60
CA THR A 46 -15.00 6.13 8.29
C THR A 46 -13.73 6.49 7.51
N ALA A 47 -13.11 7.63 7.84
CA ALA A 47 -11.86 8.04 7.22
C ALA A 47 -10.76 6.98 7.42
N GLU A 48 -10.64 6.44 8.64
CA GLU A 48 -9.64 5.42 8.95
C GLU A 48 -9.86 4.10 8.18
N GLU A 49 -11.10 3.61 8.11
CA GLU A 49 -11.40 2.40 7.35
C GLU A 49 -11.15 2.60 5.85
N ARG A 50 -11.48 3.79 5.32
CA ARG A 50 -11.18 4.15 3.93
C ARG A 50 -9.68 4.17 3.69
N PHE A 51 -8.91 4.78 4.58
CA PHE A 51 -7.45 4.79 4.49
C PHE A 51 -6.88 3.37 4.46
N ARG A 52 -7.30 2.50 5.38
CA ARG A 52 -6.85 1.09 5.39
C ARG A 52 -7.20 0.36 4.10
N LEU A 53 -8.40 0.60 3.56
CA LEU A 53 -8.82 0.00 2.29
C LEU A 53 -8.01 0.52 1.09
N GLU A 54 -7.64 1.80 1.06
CA GLU A 54 -6.75 2.35 0.03
C GLU A 54 -5.36 1.72 0.11
N VAL A 55 -4.81 1.57 1.32
CA VAL A 55 -3.52 0.89 1.53
C VAL A 55 -3.58 -0.55 1.02
N SER A 56 -4.62 -1.32 1.38
CA SER A 56 -4.74 -2.69 0.89
C SER A 56 -5.04 -2.79 -0.61
N LEU A 57 -5.75 -1.81 -1.19
CA LEU A 57 -5.93 -1.73 -2.64
C LEU A 57 -4.60 -1.49 -3.35
N PHE A 58 -3.78 -0.58 -2.82
CA PHE A 58 -2.43 -0.33 -3.33
C PHE A 58 -1.56 -1.59 -3.23
N GLU A 59 -1.51 -2.24 -2.06
CA GLU A 59 -0.75 -3.49 -1.85
C GLU A 59 -1.21 -4.61 -2.79
N PHE A 60 -2.49 -4.64 -3.17
CA PHE A 60 -3.04 -5.62 -4.12
C PHE A 60 -2.58 -5.36 -5.57
N THR A 61 -2.22 -4.12 -5.92
CA THR A 61 -1.71 -3.77 -7.27
C THR A 61 -0.22 -4.02 -7.45
N LEU A 62 0.54 -4.24 -6.36
CA LEU A 62 1.98 -4.47 -6.42
C LEU A 62 2.31 -5.86 -7.00
N SER A 63 3.32 -5.92 -7.85
CA SER A 63 3.92 -7.19 -8.28
C SER A 63 4.61 -7.89 -7.11
N CYS A 64 4.89 -9.20 -7.23
CA CYS A 64 5.58 -9.96 -6.18
C CYS A 64 6.93 -9.34 -5.76
N LYS A 65 7.68 -8.79 -6.72
CA LYS A 65 8.97 -8.13 -6.45
C LYS A 65 8.76 -6.80 -5.70
N GLU A 66 7.81 -5.99 -6.11
CA GLU A 66 7.50 -4.71 -5.46
C GLU A 66 6.93 -4.91 -4.06
N LYS A 67 6.14 -5.96 -3.85
CA LYS A 67 5.59 -6.31 -2.54
C LYS A 67 6.71 -6.64 -1.54
N TYR A 68 7.70 -7.44 -1.95
CA TYR A 68 8.88 -7.71 -1.12
C TYR A 68 9.63 -6.43 -0.74
N VAL A 69 9.83 -5.53 -1.70
CA VAL A 69 10.49 -4.25 -1.49
C VAL A 69 9.68 -3.34 -0.56
N TYR A 70 8.37 -3.26 -0.78
CA TYR A 70 7.45 -2.47 0.05
C TYR A 70 7.42 -2.98 1.49
N ASP A 71 7.35 -4.30 1.70
CA ASP A 71 7.42 -4.91 3.02
C ASP A 71 8.75 -4.61 3.72
N LEU A 72 9.85 -4.61 2.97
CA LEU A 72 11.16 -4.23 3.50
C LEU A 72 11.17 -2.76 3.94
N ILE A 73 10.71 -1.84 3.09
CA ILE A 73 10.59 -0.41 3.42
C ILE A 73 9.73 -0.20 4.68
N LYS A 74 8.65 -0.96 4.84
CA LYS A 74 7.75 -0.87 6.00
C LYS A 74 8.40 -1.34 7.30
N ARG A 75 9.32 -2.32 7.22
CA ARG A 75 9.89 -3.03 8.39
C ARG A 75 11.29 -2.58 8.76
N SER A 76 12.00 -1.93 7.84
CA SER A 76 13.37 -1.51 8.07
C SER A 76 13.61 -0.10 7.54
N ILE A 77 14.44 0.62 8.28
CA ILE A 77 14.89 1.95 7.89
C ILE A 77 16.20 1.75 7.11
N PRO A 78 16.29 2.22 5.86
CA PRO A 78 17.56 2.20 5.14
C PRO A 78 18.59 3.04 5.93
N GLN A 79 19.88 2.75 5.77
CA GLN A 79 20.94 3.56 6.35
C GLN A 79 21.26 4.78 5.47
N ALA A 80 21.12 4.63 4.16
CA ALA A 80 21.31 5.70 3.20
C ALA A 80 20.41 5.50 1.97
N VAL A 81 20.17 6.61 1.27
CA VAL A 81 19.43 6.63 0.00
C VAL A 81 20.32 7.28 -1.05
N GLN A 82 20.43 6.65 -2.21
CA GLN A 82 21.16 7.18 -3.35
C GLN A 82 20.21 7.40 -4.51
N LYS A 83 20.23 8.59 -5.12
CA LYS A 83 19.52 8.86 -6.37
C LYS A 83 20.47 8.59 -7.53
N VAL A 84 20.01 7.74 -8.45
CA VAL A 84 20.72 7.37 -9.67
C VAL A 84 19.89 7.87 -10.85
N VAL A 85 20.51 8.67 -11.69
CA VAL A 85 19.93 9.12 -12.95
C VAL A 85 20.65 8.38 -14.06
N ASN A 86 19.91 7.59 -14.84
CA ASN A 86 20.49 6.93 -16.01
C ASN A 86 20.74 7.95 -17.14
N TYR A 87 21.55 7.58 -18.13
CA TYR A 87 21.80 8.39 -19.35
C TYR A 87 20.51 8.84 -20.08
N GLU A 88 19.44 8.05 -19.97
CA GLU A 88 18.11 8.36 -20.53
C GLU A 88 17.27 9.32 -19.65
N GLY A 89 17.85 9.88 -18.57
CA GLY A 89 17.14 10.76 -17.63
C GLY A 89 16.19 10.05 -16.65
N VAL A 90 16.10 8.71 -16.72
CA VAL A 90 15.24 7.93 -15.81
C VAL A 90 15.80 7.97 -14.39
N ILE A 91 15.00 8.52 -13.46
CA ILE A 91 15.34 8.62 -12.04
C ILE A 91 14.99 7.33 -11.31
N ARG A 92 15.99 6.72 -10.65
CA ARG A 92 15.84 5.58 -9.75
C ARG A 92 16.43 5.90 -8.39
N PHE A 93 15.86 5.30 -7.35
CA PHE A 93 16.41 5.39 -6.00
C PHE A 93 17.01 4.04 -5.60
N VAL A 94 18.10 4.08 -4.85
CA VAL A 94 18.77 2.91 -4.29
C VAL A 94 18.76 3.03 -2.79
N LEU A 95 18.07 2.11 -2.12
CA LEU A 95 18.08 1.98 -0.68
C LEU A 95 19.28 1.13 -0.26
N ILE A 96 20.10 1.66 0.65
CA ILE A 96 21.27 0.96 1.20
C ILE A 96 20.97 0.60 2.65
N TYR A 97 20.97 -0.70 2.96
CA TYR A 97 20.70 -1.21 4.31
C TYR A 97 21.99 -1.53 5.07
N LYS A 98 21.89 -1.72 6.40
CA LYS A 98 23.03 -1.96 7.31
C LYS A 98 23.97 -3.10 6.89
N ASN A 99 23.44 -4.12 6.22
CA ASN A 99 24.20 -5.24 5.69
C ASN A 99 24.80 -4.96 4.30
N SER A 100 24.95 -3.70 3.91
CA SER A 100 25.36 -3.26 2.57
C SER A 100 24.45 -3.73 1.42
N LYS A 101 23.27 -4.29 1.72
CA LYS A 101 22.31 -4.70 0.68
C LYS A 101 21.76 -3.45 -0.01
N ARG A 102 21.90 -3.42 -1.35
CA ARG A 102 21.41 -2.33 -2.21
C ARG A 102 20.15 -2.77 -2.94
N ILE A 103 19.08 -2.00 -2.82
CA ILE A 103 17.80 -2.31 -3.45
C ILE A 103 17.36 -1.13 -4.29
N ARG A 104 17.19 -1.38 -5.59
CA ARG A 104 16.72 -0.38 -6.55
C ARG A 104 15.20 -0.31 -6.51
N ILE A 105 14.67 0.90 -6.39
CA ILE A 105 13.24 1.17 -6.31
C ILE A 105 12.85 2.32 -7.23
N SER A 106 11.59 2.32 -7.66
CA SER A 106 10.99 3.42 -8.40
C SER A 106 10.79 4.64 -7.49
N LYS A 107 10.62 5.82 -8.11
CA LYS A 107 10.22 7.03 -7.38
C LYS A 107 8.91 6.84 -6.61
N SER A 108 7.93 6.16 -7.21
CA SER A 108 6.63 5.89 -6.58
C SER A 108 6.76 5.09 -5.28
N LEU A 109 7.64 4.08 -5.23
CA LEU A 109 7.90 3.32 -4.01
C LEU A 109 8.71 4.13 -3.00
N TYR A 110 9.67 4.94 -3.45
CA TYR A 110 10.44 5.81 -2.57
C TYR A 110 9.56 6.85 -1.87
N ASP A 111 8.58 7.40 -2.59
CA ASP A 111 7.69 8.42 -2.04
C ASP A 111 6.78 7.91 -0.92
N LEU A 112 6.63 6.58 -0.80
CA LEU A 112 5.89 5.91 0.28
C LEU A 112 6.71 5.70 1.55
N CYS A 113 8.02 5.94 1.52
CA CYS A 113 8.86 5.85 2.72
C CYS A 113 8.43 6.92 3.73
N SER A 114 7.98 6.50 4.91
CA SER A 114 7.60 7.43 5.99
C SER A 114 8.78 8.24 6.52
N ASN A 115 9.98 7.64 6.56
CA ASN A 115 11.21 8.27 7.03
C ASN A 115 12.14 8.48 5.82
N LYS A 116 11.95 9.59 5.11
CA LYS A 116 12.82 9.95 3.98
C LYS A 116 14.15 10.44 4.52
N LEU A 117 15.20 9.66 4.31
CA LEU A 117 16.57 10.10 4.54
C LEU A 117 17.02 11.06 3.45
N GLU A 118 18.00 11.89 3.78
CA GLU A 118 18.70 12.71 2.80
C GLU A 118 19.25 11.86 1.66
N VAL A 119 19.08 12.38 0.46
CA VAL A 119 19.39 11.67 -0.77
C VAL A 119 20.81 12.04 -1.18
N ASN A 120 21.70 11.05 -1.15
CA ASN A 120 23.03 11.19 -1.70
C ASN A 120 22.94 11.18 -3.24
N TYR A 121 23.56 12.17 -3.87
CA TYR A 121 23.62 12.27 -5.31
C TYR A 121 24.82 11.48 -5.83
N SER A 122 24.61 10.58 -6.78
CA SER A 122 25.70 10.12 -7.64
C SER A 122 25.32 10.36 -9.09
N ASN A 123 26.12 11.18 -9.77
CA ASN A 123 26.04 11.30 -11.22
C ASN A 123 26.94 10.20 -11.82
N TYR A 124 26.45 9.53 -12.86
CA TYR A 124 27.20 8.63 -13.73
C TYR A 124 27.31 9.25 -15.12
#